data_AF-A0AAW6ZMS8-F1
#
_entry.id   AF-A0AAW6ZMS8-F1
#
_cell.length_a   1.000
_cell.length_b   1.000
_cell.length_c   1.000
_cell.angle_alpha   90.00
_cell.angle_beta   90.00
_cell.angle_gamma   90.00
#
_symmetry.space_group_name_H-M   'P 1'
#
loop_
_entity.id
_entity.type
_entity.pdbx_description
1 polymer ?
#
loop_
_entity_poly.entity_id
_entity_poly.type
_entity_poly.pdbx_seq_one_letter_code
_entity_poly.pdbx_strand_id
1 'polypeptide(L)'
;MKSIRFFHRRYNFTSNQKDRSRCERSLVHSLRIATEANTAKPFEWDENLSDSNLIWLNGETLLLNSLSDEHKEQLLFTTAPTPLVRDHTKLQTRHRQYRKKMKTAITAEYKNVNDAAAKFLEQILDSSGHVSYSKIDLFKTMEMSRKNQRVKMLETYLDAHNQTQSRPNLNCTFIQEGIFKIPHQWKVTNEQVSLHEYVDFTVKFLTQHFPDYPIKMVIGHDDERDAEENTGAHTHYFLSAKNTITSEFDLLRSQKIVVNQYIENLGLKDKALPVDADLSVEQRKFFGEMFQKMVFDYANQNLFKQKGLIAELAPETERRSKQRQKMNQEAKLPKSQREFNFHNLMIKKQQEKLVELEHQVTCSEHKLEENTLKLNIMLGELMMLEDKQREAEKEHVVLSNQVQELRAEKQTLLMTLRTFNDELLSKLAAFCNNFFMSVHTSDLGYQDKARRFLEQTINILWDLPEPLRIKAKALVSHLSLQSRDGRHERSQQNTNER
;
A
#
# COMPACT_ATOMS: atom_id res chain seq x y z
N MET A 1 10.92 29.91 0.27
CA MET A 1 11.61 28.67 0.68
C MET A 1 10.81 28.01 1.80
N LYS A 2 10.73 26.69 1.81
CA LYS A 2 10.05 25.90 2.86
C LYS A 2 11.00 25.72 4.05
N SER A 3 10.61 26.24 5.21
CA SER A 3 11.36 26.01 6.46
C SER A 3 11.17 24.57 6.94
N ILE A 4 12.27 23.91 7.27
CA ILE A 4 12.34 22.54 7.75
C ILE A 4 13.28 22.44 8.94
N ARG A 5 13.32 21.28 9.57
CA ARG A 5 14.30 20.97 10.62
C ARG A 5 14.83 19.58 10.44
N PHE A 6 16.09 19.40 10.81
CA PHE A 6 16.71 18.10 10.84
C PHE A 6 17.25 17.79 12.23
N PHE A 7 17.41 16.50 12.47
CA PHE A 7 18.05 15.95 13.64
C PHE A 7 19.49 15.59 13.29
N HIS A 8 20.43 16.14 14.04
CA HIS A 8 21.82 15.73 14.01
C HIS A 8 22.30 15.42 15.42
N ARG A 9 22.89 14.24 15.63
CA ARG A 9 23.40 13.79 16.92
C ARG A 9 24.67 12.99 16.75
N ARG A 10 25.53 13.04 17.77
CA ARG A 10 26.80 12.31 17.82
C ARG A 10 26.87 11.46 19.09
N TYR A 11 27.43 10.27 18.97
CA TYR A 11 27.74 9.35 20.05
C TYR A 11 29.21 8.98 19.99
N ASN A 12 29.89 9.08 21.13
CA ASN A 12 31.29 8.69 21.25
C ASN A 12 31.36 7.32 21.90
N PHE A 13 32.03 6.37 21.23
CA PHE A 13 32.29 5.06 21.78
C PHE A 13 33.77 4.94 22.14
N THR A 14 34.04 4.46 23.35
CA THR A 14 35.39 4.22 23.86
C THR A 14 35.71 2.73 23.82
N SER A 15 36.94 2.36 24.15
CA SER A 15 37.35 0.95 24.27
C SER A 15 36.86 0.27 25.56
N ASN A 16 36.07 0.95 26.40
CA ASN A 16 35.45 0.30 27.54
C ASN A 16 34.40 -0.74 27.07
N GLN A 17 34.21 -1.80 27.85
CA GLN A 17 33.35 -2.92 27.42
C GLN A 17 31.89 -2.49 27.17
N LYS A 18 31.38 -1.54 27.97
CA LYS A 18 29.98 -1.07 27.87
C LYS A 18 29.73 -0.30 26.57
N ASP A 19 30.62 0.61 26.22
CA ASP A 19 30.55 1.43 25.01
C ASP A 19 30.88 0.61 23.78
N ARG A 20 31.83 -0.33 23.88
CA ARG A 20 32.09 -1.32 22.84
C ARG A 20 30.82 -2.11 22.50
N SER A 21 30.18 -2.73 23.49
CA SER A 21 28.94 -3.48 23.25
C SER A 21 27.78 -2.61 22.75
N ARG A 22 27.77 -1.31 23.08
CA ARG A 22 26.80 -0.36 22.50
C ARG A 22 27.12 -0.03 21.04
N CYS A 23 28.40 0.13 20.70
CA CYS A 23 28.88 0.36 19.35
C CYS A 23 28.58 -0.86 18.46
N GLU A 24 28.91 -2.06 18.93
CA GLU A 24 28.61 -3.33 18.24
C GLU A 24 27.12 -3.45 17.93
N ARG A 25 26.24 -3.18 18.91
CA ARG A 25 24.78 -3.16 18.65
C ARG A 25 24.36 -2.11 17.61
N SER A 26 24.99 -0.93 17.63
CA SER A 26 24.70 0.12 16.65
C SER A 26 25.16 -0.26 15.24
N LEU A 27 26.32 -0.91 15.13
CA LEU A 27 26.87 -1.45 13.88
C LEU A 27 26.02 -2.61 13.36
N VAL A 28 25.62 -3.56 14.21
CA VAL A 28 24.70 -4.65 13.85
C VAL A 28 23.39 -4.09 13.29
N HIS A 29 22.82 -3.07 13.95
CA HIS A 29 21.62 -2.39 13.47
C HIS A 29 21.86 -1.75 12.10
N SER A 30 22.89 -0.91 11.99
CA SER A 30 23.14 -0.12 10.78
C SER A 30 23.54 -0.99 9.58
N LEU A 31 24.30 -2.05 9.79
CA LEU A 31 24.72 -2.98 8.72
C LEU A 31 23.65 -4.03 8.40
N ARG A 32 22.51 -4.02 9.10
CA ARG A 32 21.42 -5.02 8.96
C ARG A 32 21.94 -6.46 9.12
N ILE A 33 22.81 -6.69 10.11
CA ILE A 33 23.34 -8.03 10.40
C ILE A 33 22.26 -8.82 11.14
N ALA A 34 21.88 -9.97 10.58
CA ALA A 34 20.95 -10.89 11.21
C ALA A 34 21.57 -11.48 12.49
N THR A 35 20.85 -11.41 13.61
CA THR A 35 21.25 -12.05 14.86
C THR A 35 20.04 -12.71 15.50
N GLU A 36 20.24 -13.77 16.30
CA GLU A 36 19.15 -14.43 17.06
C GLU A 36 18.38 -13.46 17.98
N ALA A 37 19.03 -12.35 18.38
CA ALA A 37 18.40 -11.29 19.17
C ALA A 37 17.61 -10.27 18.32
N ASN A 38 17.88 -10.17 17.02
CA ASN A 38 17.13 -9.31 16.10
C ASN A 38 15.89 -10.01 15.54
N THR A 39 15.91 -11.34 15.39
CA THR A 39 14.73 -12.13 14.98
C THR A 39 13.59 -12.10 16.01
N ALA A 40 13.90 -11.84 17.29
CA ALA A 40 12.91 -11.73 18.36
C ALA A 40 12.41 -10.29 18.61
N LYS A 41 12.97 -9.27 17.93
CA LYS A 41 12.53 -7.87 18.12
C LYS A 41 11.38 -7.54 17.17
N PRO A 42 10.41 -6.71 17.62
CA PRO A 42 9.34 -6.23 16.76
C PRO A 42 9.93 -5.48 15.56
N PHE A 43 9.33 -5.68 14.37
CA PHE A 43 9.67 -5.04 13.08
C PHE A 43 10.20 -3.61 13.27
N GLU A 44 11.51 -3.43 13.14
CA GLU A 44 12.16 -2.11 13.27
C GLU A 44 12.37 -1.41 11.92
N TRP A 45 12.22 -2.15 10.82
CA TRP A 45 12.32 -1.72 9.41
C TRP A 45 11.46 -2.63 8.52
N ASP A 46 11.16 -2.19 7.30
CA ASP A 46 10.46 -2.97 6.26
C ASP A 46 11.48 -3.70 5.36
N GLU A 47 11.46 -5.03 5.38
CA GLU A 47 12.39 -5.86 4.59
C GLU A 47 12.21 -5.65 3.08
N ASN A 48 11.02 -5.28 2.62
CA ASN A 48 10.74 -5.00 1.20
C ASN A 48 11.47 -3.74 0.70
N LEU A 49 11.92 -2.87 1.61
CA LEU A 49 12.66 -1.65 1.29
C LEU A 49 14.17 -1.81 1.46
N SER A 50 14.66 -2.99 1.85
CA SER A 50 16.08 -3.23 2.14
C SER A 50 17.02 -2.93 0.97
N ASP A 51 16.53 -3.08 -0.26
CA ASP A 51 17.25 -2.75 -1.51
C ASP A 51 17.48 -1.25 -1.72
N SER A 52 16.82 -0.39 -0.94
CA SER A 52 16.98 1.07 -1.02
C SER A 52 18.12 1.59 -0.16
N ASN A 53 18.71 0.75 0.70
CA ASN A 53 19.76 1.16 1.64
C ASN A 53 21.12 1.29 0.94
N LEU A 54 21.91 2.28 1.36
CA LEU A 54 23.21 2.59 0.79
C LEU A 54 24.31 2.49 1.84
N ILE A 55 25.52 2.21 1.38
CA ILE A 55 26.73 2.28 2.19
C ILE A 55 27.87 2.93 1.40
N TRP A 56 28.49 3.95 1.98
CA TRP A 56 29.71 4.55 1.50
C TRP A 56 30.91 3.91 2.20
N LEU A 57 31.84 3.38 1.40
CA LEU A 57 33.09 2.75 1.84
C LEU A 57 34.23 3.16 0.90
N ASN A 58 35.35 3.60 1.45
CA ASN A 58 36.59 3.85 0.70
C ASN A 58 36.43 4.75 -0.55
N GLY A 59 35.51 5.71 -0.52
CA GLY A 59 35.27 6.63 -1.64
C GLY A 59 34.12 6.24 -2.56
N GLU A 60 33.53 5.06 -2.41
CA GLU A 60 32.45 4.55 -3.26
C GLU A 60 31.14 4.37 -2.47
N THR A 61 30.01 4.68 -3.10
CA THR A 61 28.66 4.41 -2.58
C THR A 61 28.10 3.16 -3.25
N LEU A 62 27.75 2.16 -2.46
CA LEU A 62 27.23 0.87 -2.88
C LEU A 62 25.85 0.61 -2.27
N LEU A 63 25.09 -0.33 -2.82
CA LEU A 63 23.89 -0.84 -2.16
C LEU A 63 24.30 -1.68 -0.94
N LEU A 64 23.65 -1.49 0.21
CA LEU A 64 24.00 -2.22 1.42
C LEU A 64 23.76 -3.74 1.29
N ASN A 65 22.71 -4.13 0.58
CA ASN A 65 22.37 -5.52 0.30
C ASN A 65 23.39 -6.23 -0.62
N SER A 66 24.22 -5.48 -1.36
CA SER A 66 25.24 -6.04 -2.26
C SER A 66 26.45 -6.59 -1.50
N LEU A 67 26.61 -6.23 -0.21
CA LEU A 67 27.64 -6.77 0.65
C LEU A 67 27.21 -8.13 1.21
N SER A 68 28.11 -9.12 1.14
CA SER A 68 27.89 -10.40 1.82
C SER A 68 27.87 -10.23 3.33
N ASP A 69 27.25 -11.19 4.03
CA ASP A 69 27.17 -11.16 5.49
C ASP A 69 28.56 -11.23 6.14
N GLU A 70 29.50 -11.98 5.56
CA GLU A 70 30.89 -12.03 6.02
C GLU A 70 31.57 -10.66 5.90
N HIS A 71 31.29 -9.92 4.82
CA HIS A 71 31.85 -8.58 4.65
C HIS A 71 31.24 -7.60 5.66
N LYS A 72 29.93 -7.66 5.92
CA LYS A 72 29.28 -6.87 6.97
C LYS A 72 29.86 -7.18 8.35
N GLU A 73 30.08 -8.45 8.67
CA GLU A 73 30.74 -8.86 9.91
C GLU A 73 32.17 -8.32 10.00
N GLN A 74 32.95 -8.40 8.92
CA GLN A 74 34.30 -7.84 8.88
C GLN A 74 34.30 -6.32 9.13
N LEU A 75 33.35 -5.59 8.53
CA LEU A 75 33.18 -4.15 8.78
C LEU A 75 32.85 -3.87 10.24
N LEU A 76 31.98 -4.68 10.86
CA LEU A 76 31.69 -4.59 12.29
C LEU A 76 32.96 -4.78 13.14
N PHE A 77 33.73 -5.84 12.90
CA PHE A 77 34.94 -6.14 13.69
C PHE A 77 36.04 -5.10 13.52
N THR A 78 36.21 -4.56 12.32
CA THR A 78 37.26 -3.57 12.01
C THR A 78 36.91 -2.15 12.45
N THR A 79 35.62 -1.86 12.63
CA THR A 79 35.11 -0.54 13.03
C THR A 79 34.87 -0.43 14.53
N ALA A 80 34.39 -1.51 15.16
CA ALA A 80 34.14 -1.52 16.59
C ALA A 80 35.42 -1.28 17.41
N PRO A 81 35.32 -0.68 18.62
CA PRO A 81 36.48 -0.53 19.50
C PRO A 81 37.16 -1.86 19.79
N THR A 82 38.49 -1.91 19.64
CA THR A 82 39.28 -3.12 19.87
C THR A 82 39.09 -3.65 21.30
N PRO A 83 38.98 -4.98 21.50
CA PRO A 83 38.88 -5.58 22.83
C PRO A 83 40.04 -5.17 23.76
N LEU A 84 39.73 -5.11 25.06
CA LEU A 84 40.77 -5.05 26.09
C LEU A 84 41.63 -6.31 26.01
N VAL A 85 42.95 -6.13 25.87
CA VAL A 85 43.87 -7.26 25.96
C VAL A 85 43.89 -7.78 27.39
N ARG A 86 43.80 -9.12 27.53
CA ARG A 86 43.99 -9.81 28.80
C ARG A 86 45.25 -9.30 29.48
N ASP A 87 45.20 -9.08 30.80
CA ASP A 87 46.33 -8.60 31.60
C ASP A 87 46.81 -7.15 31.35
N HIS A 88 45.95 -6.24 30.87
CA HIS A 88 46.30 -4.82 30.69
C HIS A 88 46.93 -4.19 31.94
N THR A 89 46.41 -4.48 33.13
CA THR A 89 46.97 -4.01 34.41
C THR A 89 48.40 -4.52 34.63
N LYS A 90 48.71 -5.76 34.21
CA LYS A 90 50.07 -6.31 34.29
C LYS A 90 51.00 -5.62 33.30
N LEU A 91 50.52 -5.29 32.09
CA LEU A 91 51.30 -4.53 31.09
C LEU A 91 51.59 -3.10 31.57
N GLN A 92 50.61 -2.38 32.13
CA GLN A 92 50.83 -1.05 32.72
C GLN A 92 51.79 -1.11 33.92
N THR A 93 51.63 -2.12 34.78
CA THR A 93 52.53 -2.34 35.91
C THR A 93 53.95 -2.61 35.44
N ARG A 94 54.11 -3.46 34.41
CA ARG A 94 55.40 -3.77 33.78
C ARG A 94 56.01 -2.51 33.16
N HIS A 95 55.24 -1.70 32.44
CA HIS A 95 55.70 -0.42 31.88
C HIS A 95 56.22 0.52 32.97
N ARG A 96 55.45 0.73 34.05
CA ARG A 96 55.86 1.57 35.20
C ARG A 96 57.12 1.04 35.88
N GLN A 97 57.20 -0.27 36.13
CA GLN A 97 58.37 -0.90 36.77
C GLN A 97 59.63 -0.76 35.91
N TYR A 98 59.53 -1.04 34.62
CA TYR A 98 60.68 -0.97 33.72
C TYR A 98 61.06 0.48 33.38
N ARG A 99 60.12 1.45 33.40
CA ARG A 99 60.44 2.88 33.38
C ARG A 99 61.31 3.28 34.58
N LYS A 100 60.99 2.79 35.78
CA LYS A 100 61.81 3.02 36.98
C LYS A 100 63.20 2.39 36.82
N LYS A 101 63.27 1.14 36.32
CA LYS A 101 64.56 0.45 36.05
C LYS A 101 65.42 1.20 35.04
N MET A 102 64.82 1.72 33.96
CA MET A 102 65.49 2.55 32.96
C MET A 102 66.10 3.81 33.60
N LYS A 103 65.36 4.54 34.44
CA LYS A 103 65.89 5.71 35.18
C LYS A 103 67.07 5.33 36.08
N THR A 104 66.97 4.22 36.81
CA THR A 104 68.08 3.72 37.64
C THR A 104 69.27 3.29 36.78
N ALA A 105 69.05 2.72 35.60
CA ALA A 105 70.09 2.36 34.65
C ALA A 105 70.84 3.59 34.15
N ILE A 106 70.12 4.63 33.74
CA ILE A 106 70.69 5.92 33.30
C ILE A 106 71.63 6.48 34.37
N THR A 107 71.17 6.59 35.63
CA THR A 107 72.02 7.08 36.73
C THR A 107 73.26 6.22 36.96
N ALA A 108 73.15 4.89 36.80
CA ALA A 108 74.28 3.98 36.96
C ALA A 108 75.27 4.06 35.80
N GLU A 109 74.79 4.20 34.55
CA GLU A 109 75.67 4.33 33.38
C GLU A 109 76.42 5.65 33.38
N TYR A 110 75.81 6.77 33.79
CA TYR A 110 76.53 8.03 34.02
C TYR A 110 77.64 7.89 35.09
N LYS A 111 77.37 7.16 36.19
CA LYS A 111 78.39 6.89 37.22
C LYS A 111 79.56 6.03 36.71
N ASN A 112 79.30 5.19 35.71
CA ASN A 112 80.31 4.32 35.09
C ASN A 112 80.94 4.96 33.84
N VAL A 113 80.71 6.25 33.58
CA VAL A 113 81.25 7.00 32.43
C VAL A 113 80.78 6.45 31.06
N ASN A 114 79.62 5.79 31.05
CA ASN A 114 78.97 5.26 29.83
C ASN A 114 77.92 6.25 29.29
N ASP A 115 78.33 7.48 29.04
CA ASP A 115 77.44 8.61 28.72
C ASP A 115 76.58 8.38 27.46
N ALA A 116 77.14 7.70 26.46
CA ALA A 116 76.42 7.39 25.22
C ALA A 116 75.21 6.47 25.47
N ALA A 117 75.38 5.43 26.29
CA ALA A 117 74.30 4.52 26.65
C ALA A 117 73.26 5.20 27.55
N ALA A 118 73.69 6.06 28.48
CA ALA A 118 72.79 6.81 29.35
C ALA A 118 71.90 7.79 28.55
N LYS A 119 72.49 8.62 27.68
CA LYS A 119 71.76 9.54 26.80
C LYS A 119 70.79 8.82 25.86
N PHE A 120 71.17 7.66 25.34
CA PHE A 120 70.30 6.86 24.49
C PHE A 120 69.04 6.39 25.23
N LEU A 121 69.19 5.93 26.48
CA LEU A 121 68.05 5.53 27.31
C LEU A 121 67.16 6.72 27.68
N GLU A 122 67.73 7.91 27.91
CA GLU A 122 66.96 9.16 28.13
C GLU A 122 66.13 9.51 26.90
N GLN A 123 66.73 9.49 25.71
CA GLN A 123 66.00 9.72 24.45
C GLN A 123 64.83 8.75 24.23
N ILE A 124 64.96 7.49 24.68
CA ILE A 124 63.87 6.51 24.64
C ILE A 124 62.81 6.77 25.71
N LEU A 125 63.18 7.28 26.88
CA LEU A 125 62.21 7.63 27.92
C LEU A 125 61.42 8.90 27.58
N ASP A 126 62.02 9.80 26.81
CA ASP A 126 61.45 11.08 26.40
C ASP A 126 60.68 11.00 25.08
N SER A 127 60.84 9.91 24.31
CA SER A 127 60.03 9.69 23.11
C SER A 127 58.55 9.45 23.44
N SER A 128 57.69 10.17 22.74
CA SER A 128 56.24 9.93 22.71
C SER A 128 55.87 8.92 21.62
N GLY A 129 54.84 8.10 21.86
CA GLY A 129 54.32 7.18 20.86
C GLY A 129 55.14 5.90 20.67
N HIS A 130 55.04 5.29 19.48
CA HIS A 130 55.72 4.03 19.18
C HIS A 130 57.22 4.22 18.98
N VAL A 131 58.02 3.36 19.59
CA VAL A 131 59.48 3.37 19.49
C VAL A 131 59.96 2.11 18.79
N SER A 132 60.64 2.26 17.65
CA SER A 132 61.11 1.14 16.84
C SER A 132 61.97 0.14 17.64
N TYR A 133 61.69 -1.16 17.48
CA TYR A 133 62.48 -2.24 18.07
C TYR A 133 63.93 -2.28 17.54
N SER A 134 64.20 -1.72 16.36
CA SER A 134 65.59 -1.61 15.84
C SER A 134 66.52 -0.80 16.74
N LYS A 135 65.98 0.03 17.64
CA LYS A 135 66.74 0.72 18.68
C LYS A 135 67.41 -0.24 19.67
N ILE A 136 66.91 -1.46 19.83
CA ILE A 136 67.53 -2.50 20.67
C ILE A 136 68.87 -2.92 20.08
N ASP A 137 68.95 -3.11 18.77
CA ASP A 137 70.16 -3.57 18.11
C ASP A 137 71.23 -2.48 18.12
N LEU A 138 70.84 -1.22 17.94
CA LEU A 138 71.73 -0.08 18.16
C LEU A 138 72.24 -0.02 19.60
N PHE A 139 71.36 -0.23 20.59
CA PHE A 139 71.76 -0.25 22.00
C PHE A 139 72.76 -1.38 22.33
N LYS A 140 72.63 -2.55 21.68
CA LYS A 140 73.60 -3.66 21.82
C LYS A 140 75.00 -3.29 21.33
N THR A 141 75.17 -2.29 20.48
CA THR A 141 76.51 -1.87 20.02
C THR A 141 77.23 -0.96 21.01
N MET A 142 76.53 -0.40 21.99
CA MET A 142 77.10 0.57 22.94
C MET A 142 77.90 -0.12 24.05
N GLU A 143 78.90 0.60 24.56
CA GLU A 143 79.64 0.25 25.78
C GLU A 143 78.79 0.56 27.02
N MET A 144 78.62 -0.44 27.89
CA MET A 144 77.78 -0.31 29.09
C MET A 144 78.04 -1.39 30.14
N SER A 145 77.67 -1.10 31.39
CA SER A 145 77.74 -2.08 32.47
C SER A 145 76.58 -3.10 32.40
N ARG A 146 76.86 -4.39 32.67
CA ARG A 146 75.85 -5.47 32.71
C ARG A 146 75.00 -5.54 31.43
N LYS A 147 75.64 -5.43 30.26
CA LYS A 147 75.05 -5.34 28.92
C LYS A 147 73.82 -6.21 28.68
N ASN A 148 73.90 -7.52 28.94
CA ASN A 148 72.77 -8.44 28.73
C ASN A 148 71.53 -8.10 29.57
N GLN A 149 71.71 -7.62 30.80
CA GLN A 149 70.61 -7.19 31.66
C GLN A 149 69.98 -5.88 31.17
N ARG A 150 70.80 -4.96 30.66
CA ARG A 150 70.37 -3.67 30.11
C ARG A 150 69.61 -3.83 28.80
N VAL A 151 70.09 -4.69 27.90
CA VAL A 151 69.40 -5.02 26.65
C VAL A 151 68.04 -5.65 26.94
N LYS A 152 67.99 -6.68 27.81
CA LYS A 152 66.72 -7.31 28.21
C LYS A 152 65.75 -6.34 28.89
N MET A 153 66.29 -5.40 29.68
CA MET A 153 65.51 -4.32 30.29
C MET A 153 64.89 -3.42 29.22
N LEU A 154 65.67 -3.00 28.23
CA LEU A 154 65.19 -2.16 27.13
C LEU A 154 64.16 -2.91 26.27
N GLU A 155 64.41 -4.17 25.91
CA GLU A 155 63.46 -5.04 25.22
C GLU A 155 62.11 -5.09 25.96
N THR A 156 62.15 -5.38 27.26
CA THR A 156 60.93 -5.48 28.08
C THR A 156 60.23 -4.14 28.24
N TYR A 157 60.99 -3.03 28.32
CA TYR A 157 60.43 -1.69 28.36
C TYR A 157 59.73 -1.35 27.04
N LEU A 158 60.38 -1.55 25.89
CA LEU A 158 59.84 -1.24 24.57
C LEU A 158 58.62 -2.10 24.26
N ASP A 159 58.64 -3.39 24.63
CA ASP A 159 57.48 -4.26 24.48
C ASP A 159 56.27 -3.74 25.27
N ALA A 160 56.47 -3.41 26.55
CA ALA A 160 55.40 -2.85 27.37
C ALA A 160 55.00 -1.43 26.91
N HIS A 161 55.94 -0.60 26.49
CA HIS A 161 55.71 0.77 26.03
C HIS A 161 54.93 0.78 24.72
N ASN A 162 55.40 0.09 23.69
CA ASN A 162 54.74 0.05 22.39
C ASN A 162 53.33 -0.55 22.49
N GLN A 163 53.14 -1.62 23.26
CA GLN A 163 51.83 -2.22 23.47
C GLN A 163 50.88 -1.35 24.31
N THR A 164 51.39 -0.41 25.11
CA THR A 164 50.58 0.55 25.87
C THR A 164 50.37 1.87 25.15
N GLN A 165 51.29 2.29 24.26
CA GLN A 165 51.21 3.48 23.43
C GLN A 165 50.34 3.28 22.18
N SER A 166 50.31 2.07 21.61
CA SER A 166 49.49 1.75 20.44
C SER A 166 47.99 1.62 20.77
N ARG A 167 47.55 2.02 21.97
CA ARG A 167 46.18 1.80 22.45
C ARG A 167 45.53 3.11 22.87
N PRO A 168 44.26 3.32 22.49
CA PRO A 168 43.48 4.41 23.03
C PRO A 168 43.42 4.28 24.54
N ASN A 169 43.57 5.41 25.25
CA ASN A 169 43.17 5.47 26.65
C ASN A 169 41.72 4.97 26.75
N LEU A 170 41.40 4.16 27.76
CA LEU A 170 40.08 3.57 27.96
C LEU A 170 38.92 4.58 27.92
N ASN A 171 39.21 5.84 28.25
CA ASN A 171 38.25 6.93 28.28
C ASN A 171 38.28 7.83 27.02
N CYS A 172 39.22 7.61 26.10
CA CYS A 172 39.26 8.32 24.83
C CYS A 172 38.21 7.77 23.87
N THR A 173 37.64 8.65 23.06
CA THR A 173 36.76 8.24 21.96
C THR A 173 37.61 7.44 20.97
N PHE A 174 37.13 6.25 20.60
CA PHE A 174 37.73 5.37 19.59
C PHE A 174 37.08 5.62 18.22
N ILE A 175 35.75 5.64 18.23
CA ILE A 175 34.90 5.87 17.07
C ILE A 175 33.76 6.78 17.51
N GLN A 176 33.43 7.76 16.66
CA GLN A 176 32.24 8.59 16.81
C GLN A 176 31.21 8.15 15.79
N GLU A 177 30.05 7.73 16.27
CA GLU A 177 28.88 7.60 15.42
C GLU A 177 28.16 8.94 15.34
N GLY A 178 27.67 9.33 14.17
CA GLY A 178 26.69 10.40 14.09
C GLY A 178 25.52 10.07 13.19
N ILE A 179 24.39 10.71 13.47
CA ILE A 179 23.11 10.49 12.81
C ILE A 179 22.67 11.80 12.19
N PHE A 180 22.22 11.77 10.95
CA PHE A 180 21.59 12.89 10.25
C PHE A 180 20.25 12.45 9.65
N LYS A 181 19.15 13.07 10.08
CA LYS A 181 17.78 12.69 9.69
C LYS A 181 16.89 13.91 9.52
N ILE A 182 16.05 13.94 8.48
CA ILE A 182 14.92 14.86 8.40
C ILE A 182 13.66 14.13 8.88
N PRO A 183 13.00 14.56 9.97
CA PRO A 183 11.78 13.90 10.46
C PRO A 183 10.61 13.96 9.45
N HIS A 184 9.80 12.89 9.40
CA HIS A 184 8.64 12.74 8.50
C HIS A 184 7.70 13.95 8.49
N GLN A 185 7.50 14.61 9.65
CA GLN A 185 6.61 15.77 9.77
C GLN A 185 6.95 16.94 8.81
N TRP A 186 8.20 17.03 8.36
CA TRP A 186 8.63 18.07 7.42
C TRP A 186 8.35 17.73 5.97
N LYS A 187 7.87 16.51 5.67
CA LYS A 187 7.47 16.05 4.34
C LYS A 187 8.53 16.37 3.28
N VAL A 188 9.79 16.05 3.57
CA VAL A 188 10.88 16.12 2.60
C VAL A 188 11.04 14.74 2.04
N THR A 189 10.68 14.58 0.76
CA THR A 189 10.67 13.27 0.11
C THR A 189 12.05 12.92 -0.48
N ASN A 190 12.27 11.64 -0.78
CA ASN A 190 13.51 11.21 -1.43
C ASN A 190 13.65 11.73 -2.87
N GLU A 191 12.56 12.22 -3.48
CA GLU A 191 12.61 12.98 -4.73
C GLU A 191 13.20 14.38 -4.54
N GLN A 192 12.97 15.00 -3.37
CA GLN A 192 13.55 16.30 -3.07
C GLN A 192 15.01 16.17 -2.64
N VAL A 193 15.28 15.28 -1.68
CA VAL A 193 16.62 14.98 -1.19
C VAL A 193 16.78 13.46 -1.18
N SER A 194 17.49 12.93 -2.16
CA SER A 194 17.69 11.49 -2.30
C SER A 194 18.62 10.93 -1.22
N LEU A 195 18.53 9.63 -0.91
CA LEU A 195 19.41 9.00 0.08
C LEU A 195 20.90 9.16 -0.27
N HIS A 196 21.25 9.14 -1.56
CA HIS A 196 22.61 9.42 -2.03
C HIS A 196 23.08 10.83 -1.62
N GLU A 197 22.20 11.83 -1.71
CA GLU A 197 22.52 13.19 -1.28
C GLU A 197 22.70 13.31 0.23
N TYR A 198 21.97 12.51 1.05
CA TYR A 198 22.24 12.43 2.49
C TYR A 198 23.64 11.86 2.77
N VAL A 199 24.00 10.78 2.07
CA VAL A 199 25.33 10.14 2.20
C VAL A 199 26.43 11.11 1.78
N ASP A 200 26.32 11.70 0.58
CA ASP A 200 27.27 12.67 0.04
C ASP A 200 27.43 13.90 0.93
N PHE A 201 26.32 14.45 1.43
CA PHE A 201 26.33 15.56 2.37
C PHE A 201 27.16 15.22 3.61
N THR A 202 26.94 14.03 4.17
CA THR A 202 27.62 13.55 5.37
C THR A 202 29.12 13.38 5.11
N VAL A 203 29.49 12.73 4.01
CA VAL A 203 30.90 12.55 3.61
C VAL A 203 31.57 13.89 3.40
N LYS A 204 30.98 14.80 2.61
CA LYS A 204 31.53 16.13 2.33
C LYS A 204 31.73 16.95 3.60
N PHE A 205 30.75 16.97 4.50
CA PHE A 205 30.86 17.67 5.78
C PHE A 205 32.03 17.13 6.61
N LEU A 206 32.15 15.81 6.72
CA LEU A 206 33.22 15.18 7.49
C LEU A 206 34.59 15.39 6.86
N THR A 207 34.72 15.23 5.54
CA THR A 207 35.99 15.45 4.83
C THR A 207 36.44 16.90 4.90
N GLN A 208 35.52 17.86 4.80
CA GLN A 208 35.86 19.28 4.86
C GLN A 208 36.32 19.72 6.26
N HIS A 209 35.66 19.24 7.31
CA HIS A 209 35.91 19.71 8.68
C HIS A 209 36.85 18.81 9.48
N PHE A 210 36.96 17.52 9.13
CA PHE A 210 37.76 16.52 9.83
C PHE A 210 38.59 15.67 8.86
N PRO A 211 39.40 16.27 7.96
CA PRO A 211 40.12 15.54 6.90
C PRO A 211 41.10 14.50 7.43
N ASP A 212 41.71 14.76 8.60
CA ASP A 212 42.71 13.88 9.22
C ASP A 212 42.08 12.68 9.96
N TYR A 213 40.75 12.57 9.95
CA TYR A 213 40.01 11.54 10.67
C TYR A 213 39.31 10.62 9.67
N PRO A 214 39.75 9.34 9.54
CA PRO A 214 39.17 8.41 8.58
C PRO A 214 37.68 8.17 8.83
N ILE A 215 36.86 8.42 7.82
CA ILE A 215 35.47 7.97 7.78
C ILE A 215 35.51 6.45 7.53
N LYS A 216 35.09 5.65 8.51
CA LYS A 216 35.08 4.19 8.37
C LYS A 216 33.98 3.73 7.43
N MET A 217 32.81 4.35 7.56
CA MET A 217 31.67 4.15 6.66
C MET A 217 30.61 5.23 6.90
N VAL A 218 29.75 5.44 5.91
CA VAL A 218 28.46 6.13 6.06
C VAL A 218 27.38 5.22 5.52
N ILE A 219 26.36 4.94 6.31
CA ILE A 219 25.25 4.07 5.94
C ILE A 219 24.00 4.93 5.81
N GLY A 220 23.32 4.85 4.68
CA GLY A 220 22.03 5.46 4.44
C GLY A 220 20.91 4.41 4.58
N HIS A 221 19.89 4.72 5.37
CA HIS A 221 18.70 3.89 5.51
C HIS A 221 17.47 4.59 4.92
N ASP A 222 16.71 3.85 4.12
CA ASP A 222 15.39 4.22 3.60
C ASP A 222 14.32 3.15 3.85
N ASP A 223 14.62 2.19 4.72
CA ASP A 223 13.76 1.06 5.09
C ASP A 223 13.07 1.22 6.46
N GLU A 224 13.41 2.26 7.23
CA GLU A 224 12.77 2.57 8.52
C GLU A 224 11.52 3.47 8.34
N ARG A 225 10.73 3.18 7.30
CA ARG A 225 9.51 3.89 6.91
C ARG A 225 8.47 2.93 6.37
N ASP A 226 7.24 3.42 6.28
CA ASP A 226 6.16 2.72 5.59
C ASP A 226 6.45 2.70 4.08
N ALA A 227 6.13 1.59 3.40
CA ALA A 227 6.27 1.47 1.95
C ALA A 227 5.52 2.58 1.19
N GLU A 228 4.39 3.05 1.72
CA GLU A 228 3.58 4.13 1.14
C GLU A 228 4.14 5.54 1.41
N GLU A 229 5.11 5.69 2.32
CA GLU A 229 5.69 6.98 2.68
C GLU A 229 7.06 7.18 2.02
N ASN A 230 7.23 8.18 1.15
CA ASN A 230 8.54 8.48 0.55
C ASN A 230 9.41 9.44 1.40
N THR A 231 9.38 9.33 2.73
CA THR A 231 10.09 10.24 3.66
C THR A 231 10.75 9.46 4.80
N GLY A 232 11.69 10.07 5.52
CA GLY A 232 12.28 9.46 6.73
C GLY A 232 13.67 8.88 6.55
N ALA A 233 14.24 8.99 5.34
CA ALA A 233 15.63 8.69 5.04
C ALA A 233 16.58 9.36 6.04
N HIS A 234 17.64 8.64 6.38
CA HIS A 234 18.66 9.12 7.31
C HIS A 234 19.99 8.41 7.11
N THR A 235 21.05 9.02 7.64
CA THR A 235 22.39 8.43 7.62
C THR A 235 22.94 8.20 9.02
N HIS A 236 23.74 7.14 9.14
CA HIS A 236 24.66 6.88 10.23
C HIS A 236 26.08 6.94 9.69
N TYR A 237 26.96 7.75 10.28
CA TYR A 237 28.38 7.74 9.96
C TYR A 237 29.20 7.20 11.12
N PHE A 238 30.32 6.54 10.81
CA PHE A 238 31.29 6.08 11.80
C PHE A 238 32.65 6.71 11.51
N LEU A 239 33.01 7.74 12.27
CA LEU A 239 34.26 8.48 12.12
C LEU A 239 35.30 7.96 13.12
N SER A 240 36.48 7.58 12.64
CA SER A 240 37.59 7.23 13.52
C SER A 240 38.00 8.45 14.33
N ALA A 241 38.17 8.29 15.63
CA ALA A 241 38.71 9.34 16.46
C ALA A 241 40.25 9.38 16.45
N LYS A 242 40.89 8.45 15.73
CA LYS A 242 42.34 8.41 15.54
C LYS A 242 42.73 9.30 14.37
N ASN A 243 43.53 10.32 14.64
CA ASN A 243 44.09 11.20 13.63
C ASN A 243 45.16 10.44 12.81
N THR A 244 45.12 10.54 11.48
CA THR A 244 46.07 9.84 10.59
C THR A 244 47.48 10.43 10.61
N ILE A 245 47.61 11.71 10.91
CA ILE A 245 48.89 12.43 10.96
C ILE A 245 49.59 12.15 12.31
N THR A 246 48.89 12.36 13.43
CA THR A 246 49.50 12.23 14.77
C THR A 246 49.41 10.82 15.33
N SER A 247 48.53 9.97 14.77
CA SER A 247 48.15 8.67 15.35
C SER A 247 47.52 8.75 16.74
N GLU A 248 47.13 9.93 17.21
CA GLU A 248 46.49 10.13 18.52
C GLU A 248 44.95 10.06 18.44
N PHE A 249 44.31 9.70 19.55
CA PHE A 249 42.84 9.69 19.68
C PHE A 249 42.32 11.02 20.21
N ASP A 250 42.38 12.05 19.38
CA ASP A 250 42.22 13.46 19.76
C ASP A 250 41.06 14.19 19.05
N LEU A 251 40.11 13.46 18.46
CA LEU A 251 38.97 14.03 17.72
C LEU A 251 38.24 15.18 18.45
N LEU A 252 38.05 15.08 19.77
CA LEU A 252 37.39 16.15 20.54
C LEU A 252 38.19 17.47 20.48
N ARG A 253 39.52 17.39 20.53
CA ARG A 253 40.41 18.55 20.43
C ARG A 253 40.23 19.23 19.08
N SER A 254 40.28 18.45 18.00
CA SER A 254 40.06 18.96 16.64
C SER A 254 38.65 19.52 16.44
N GLN A 255 37.62 18.90 17.03
CA GLN A 255 36.26 19.45 17.01
C GLN A 255 36.18 20.83 17.69
N LYS A 256 36.89 21.05 18.80
CA LYS A 256 36.95 22.38 19.43
C LYS A 256 37.66 23.39 18.52
N ILE A 257 38.74 23.00 17.86
CA ILE A 257 39.47 23.86 16.91
C ILE A 257 38.55 24.30 15.78
N VAL A 258 37.87 23.35 15.12
CA VAL A 258 36.93 23.63 14.03
C VAL A 258 35.76 24.51 14.49
N VAL A 259 35.20 24.24 15.67
CA VAL A 259 34.13 25.09 16.24
C VAL A 259 34.63 26.49 16.56
N ASN A 260 35.86 26.64 17.07
CA ASN A 260 36.46 27.95 17.31
C ASN A 260 36.69 28.73 16.02
N GLN A 261 37.11 28.07 14.93
CA GLN A 261 37.20 28.70 13.60
C GLN A 261 35.83 29.22 13.13
N TYR A 262 34.76 28.42 13.34
CA TYR A 262 33.41 28.85 13.02
C TYR A 262 32.93 30.02 13.91
N ILE A 263 33.21 29.99 15.22
CA ILE A 263 32.92 31.10 16.17
C ILE A 263 33.63 32.39 15.72
N GLU A 264 34.88 32.28 15.30
CA GLU A 264 35.67 33.40 14.79
C GLU A 264 35.07 33.98 13.51
N ASN A 265 34.63 33.13 12.57
CA ASN A 265 33.94 33.56 11.35
C ASN A 265 32.61 34.27 11.63
N LEU A 266 31.96 33.98 12.75
CA LEU A 266 30.78 34.70 13.23
C LEU A 266 31.10 36.02 13.98
N GLY A 267 32.38 36.38 14.12
CA GLY A 267 32.81 37.59 14.84
C GLY A 267 32.75 37.46 16.37
N LEU A 268 32.72 36.24 16.91
CA LEU A 268 32.57 35.99 18.35
C LEU A 268 33.89 35.54 19.01
N LYS A 269 35.03 36.10 18.59
CA LYS A 269 36.38 35.68 19.03
C LYS A 269 36.55 35.63 20.55
N ASP A 270 35.93 36.56 21.27
CA ASP A 270 35.99 36.63 22.75
C ASP A 270 35.33 35.43 23.46
N LYS A 271 34.57 34.61 22.73
CA LYS A 271 33.90 33.40 23.24
C LYS A 271 34.63 32.11 22.84
N ALA A 272 35.88 32.20 22.40
CA ALA A 272 36.69 31.03 22.04
C ALA A 272 36.77 30.02 23.20
N LEU A 273 36.61 28.75 22.86
CA LEU A 273 36.64 27.64 23.81
C LEU A 273 38.08 27.18 24.05
N PRO A 274 38.46 26.78 25.28
CA PRO A 274 39.78 26.23 25.52
C PRO A 274 39.93 24.86 24.88
N VAL A 275 40.92 24.73 23.99
CA VAL A 275 41.16 23.52 23.18
C VAL A 275 41.71 22.39 24.04
N ASP A 276 42.75 22.67 24.83
CA ASP A 276 43.50 21.66 25.59
C ASP A 276 43.02 21.46 27.04
N ALA A 277 41.98 22.19 27.47
CA ALA A 277 41.41 22.06 28.81
C ALA A 277 39.99 21.46 28.78
N ASP A 278 39.56 20.92 29.92
CA ASP A 278 38.17 20.49 30.08
C ASP A 278 37.22 21.69 30.03
N LEU A 279 36.11 21.50 29.30
CA LEU A 279 35.08 22.53 29.17
C LEU A 279 34.18 22.54 30.41
N SER A 280 33.87 23.74 30.90
CA SER A 280 32.82 23.95 31.91
C SER A 280 31.45 23.51 31.38
N VAL A 281 30.45 23.39 32.26
CA VAL A 281 29.09 23.01 31.84
C VAL A 281 28.51 23.99 30.81
N GLU A 282 28.74 25.29 30.99
CA GLU A 282 28.29 26.33 30.07
C GLU A 282 29.04 26.27 28.74
N GLN A 283 30.35 26.10 28.79
CA GLN A 283 31.19 25.95 27.60
C GLN A 283 30.81 24.70 26.79
N ARG A 284 30.46 23.58 27.44
CA ARG A 284 29.97 22.37 26.75
C ARG A 284 28.64 22.61 26.04
N LYS A 285 27.72 23.36 26.67
CA LYS A 285 26.45 23.75 26.04
C LYS A 285 26.72 24.64 24.82
N PHE A 286 27.58 25.65 24.97
CA PHE A 286 27.94 26.56 23.90
C PHE A 286 28.64 25.84 22.74
N PHE A 287 29.60 24.95 23.03
CA PHE A 287 30.24 24.08 22.03
C PHE A 287 29.19 23.28 21.25
N GLY A 288 28.24 22.64 21.95
CA GLY A 288 27.16 21.89 21.32
C GLY A 288 26.27 22.75 20.42
N GLU A 289 25.92 23.96 20.87
CA GLU A 289 25.14 24.92 20.09
C GLU A 289 25.86 25.38 18.83
N MET A 290 27.13 25.79 18.95
CA MET A 290 27.92 26.28 17.81
C MET A 290 28.19 25.16 16.81
N PHE A 291 28.48 23.94 17.28
CA PHE A 291 28.60 22.79 16.38
C PHE A 291 27.29 22.53 15.63
N GLN A 292 26.14 22.59 16.31
CA GLN A 292 24.85 22.44 15.63
C GLN A 292 24.61 23.55 14.60
N LYS A 293 24.86 24.82 14.94
CA LYS A 293 24.73 25.94 13.98
C LYS A 293 25.60 25.74 12.75
N MET A 294 26.87 25.34 12.95
CA MET A 294 27.79 25.03 11.85
C MET A 294 27.22 23.95 10.91
N VAL A 295 26.65 22.86 11.45
CA VAL A 295 26.01 21.80 10.62
C VAL A 295 24.78 22.35 9.88
N PHE A 296 23.95 23.17 10.54
CA PHE A 296 22.76 23.77 9.91
C PHE A 296 23.12 24.73 8.77
N ASP A 297 24.11 25.60 8.98
CA ASP A 297 24.58 26.52 7.97
C ASP A 297 25.20 25.77 6.79
N TYR A 298 26.01 24.76 7.08
CA TYR A 298 26.60 23.91 6.05
C TYR A 298 25.53 23.15 5.24
N ALA A 299 24.50 22.61 5.89
CA ALA A 299 23.37 21.96 5.22
C ALA A 299 22.55 22.92 4.37
N ASN A 300 22.33 24.14 4.85
CA ASN A 300 21.65 25.17 4.07
C ASN A 300 22.43 25.53 2.81
N GLN A 301 23.75 25.69 2.92
CA GLN A 301 24.61 26.05 1.79
C GLN A 301 24.75 24.91 0.77
N ASN A 302 24.91 23.67 1.23
CA ASN A 302 25.36 22.56 0.38
C ASN A 302 24.26 21.54 0.03
N LEU A 303 23.09 21.61 0.67
CA LEU A 303 22.01 20.64 0.44
C LEU A 303 20.65 21.31 0.19
N PHE A 304 20.24 22.26 1.04
CA PHE A 304 18.84 22.69 1.09
C PHE A 304 18.48 23.88 0.20
N LYS A 305 19.30 24.94 0.13
CA LYS A 305 18.92 26.19 -0.56
C LYS A 305 18.57 25.98 -2.03
N GLN A 306 19.36 25.19 -2.75
CA GLN A 306 19.14 24.91 -4.18
C GLN A 306 17.83 24.15 -4.43
N LYS A 307 17.28 23.50 -3.40
CA LYS A 307 16.05 22.70 -3.43
C LYS A 307 14.84 23.45 -2.89
N GLY A 308 14.98 24.76 -2.66
CA GLY A 308 13.91 25.60 -2.09
C GLY A 308 13.63 25.32 -0.61
N LEU A 309 14.52 24.60 0.08
CA LEU A 309 14.42 24.25 1.49
C LEU A 309 15.34 25.16 2.33
N ILE A 310 14.98 25.42 3.58
CA ILE A 310 15.85 26.08 4.56
C ILE A 310 15.70 25.37 5.92
N ALA A 311 16.81 24.88 6.47
CA ALA A 311 16.86 24.29 7.78
C ALA A 311 17.04 25.37 8.85
N GLU A 312 16.14 25.39 9.82
CA GLU A 312 16.15 26.34 10.93
C GLU A 312 16.21 25.62 12.27
N LEU A 313 16.95 26.22 13.20
CA LEU A 313 16.94 25.74 14.58
C LEU A 313 15.55 25.99 15.18
N ALA A 314 15.03 24.98 15.90
CA ALA A 314 13.74 25.10 16.57
C ALA A 314 13.71 26.34 17.49
N PRO A 315 12.67 27.20 17.43
CA PRO A 315 12.56 28.35 18.31
C PRO A 315 12.39 27.91 19.76
N GLU A 316 12.70 28.80 20.70
CA GLU A 316 12.67 28.48 22.13
C GLU A 316 11.27 28.07 22.61
N THR A 317 10.22 28.65 22.05
CA THR A 317 8.82 28.29 22.32
C THR A 317 8.56 26.81 22.06
N GLU A 318 9.07 26.27 20.95
CA GLU A 318 8.91 24.85 20.66
C GLU A 318 9.84 23.98 21.50
N ARG A 319 11.09 24.42 21.72
CA ARG A 319 12.04 23.67 22.58
C ARG A 319 11.48 23.46 23.99
N ARG A 320 10.70 24.41 24.50
CA ARG A 320 10.05 24.36 25.82
C ARG A 320 8.64 23.78 25.81
N SER A 321 8.09 23.41 24.64
CA SER A 321 6.73 22.88 24.51
C SER A 321 6.53 21.57 25.29
N LYS A 322 5.28 21.31 25.72
CA LYS A 322 4.88 20.05 26.36
C LYS A 322 5.17 18.85 25.45
N GLN A 323 4.97 19.00 24.14
CA GLN A 323 5.30 17.97 23.15
C GLN A 323 6.79 17.63 23.17
N ARG A 324 7.67 18.63 23.21
CA ARG A 324 9.12 18.40 23.30
C ARG A 324 9.53 17.74 24.62
N GLN A 325 8.89 18.11 25.72
CA GLN A 325 9.11 17.46 27.01
C GLN A 325 8.71 15.98 26.96
N LYS A 326 7.54 15.66 26.37
CA LYS A 326 7.09 14.28 26.16
C LYS A 326 8.07 13.48 25.30
N MET A 327 8.49 14.02 24.14
CA MET A 327 9.50 13.39 23.29
C MET A 327 10.83 13.12 24.04
N ASN A 328 11.26 14.05 24.88
CA ASN A 328 12.48 13.88 25.69
C ASN A 328 12.33 12.82 26.78
N GLN A 329 11.12 12.64 27.33
CA GLN A 329 10.81 11.57 28.29
C GLN A 329 10.79 10.21 27.57
N GLU A 330 10.09 10.11 26.44
CA GLU A 330 10.05 8.89 25.61
C GLU A 330 11.42 8.47 25.11
N ALA A 331 12.29 9.41 24.75
CA ALA A 331 13.65 9.10 24.31
C ALA A 331 14.49 8.35 25.37
N LYS A 332 14.10 8.41 26.65
CA LYS A 332 14.75 7.65 27.74
C LYS A 332 14.20 6.23 27.89
N LEU A 333 13.03 5.93 27.34
CA LEU A 333 12.42 4.61 27.39
C LEU A 333 13.08 3.66 26.36
N PRO A 334 13.05 2.33 26.62
CA PRO A 334 13.32 1.31 25.62
C PRO A 334 12.50 1.53 24.35
N LYS A 335 13.06 1.24 23.15
CA LYS A 335 12.41 1.53 21.85
C LYS A 335 10.99 0.96 21.78
N SER A 336 10.77 -0.27 22.26
CA SER A 336 9.46 -0.95 22.31
C SER A 336 8.42 -0.26 23.21
N GLN A 337 8.85 0.54 24.19
CA GLN A 337 7.97 1.26 25.11
C GLN A 337 7.71 2.71 24.69
N ARG A 338 8.33 3.18 23.60
CA ARG A 338 8.12 4.53 23.09
C ARG A 338 6.80 4.58 22.32
N GLU A 339 6.00 5.60 22.59
CA GLU A 339 4.70 5.80 21.94
C GLU A 339 4.88 5.97 20.42
N PHE A 340 5.87 6.78 20.01
CA PHE A 340 6.18 7.05 18.61
C PHE A 340 7.38 6.24 18.12
N ASN A 341 7.20 4.93 17.92
CA ASN A 341 8.15 4.07 17.19
C ASN A 341 7.49 3.48 15.93
N PHE A 342 8.30 2.94 15.00
CA PHE A 342 7.80 2.37 13.74
C PHE A 342 6.76 1.27 13.96
N HIS A 343 7.02 0.33 14.87
CA HIS A 343 6.12 -0.77 15.19
C HIS A 343 4.74 -0.30 15.67
N ASN A 344 4.68 0.66 16.62
CA ASN A 344 3.44 1.22 17.16
C ASN A 344 2.70 2.06 16.11
N LEU A 345 3.44 2.75 15.22
CA LEU A 345 2.85 3.42 14.07
C LEU A 345 2.17 2.40 13.13
N MET A 346 2.83 1.28 12.83
CA MET A 346 2.25 0.20 12.01
C MET A 346 1.00 -0.40 12.66
N ILE A 347 1.04 -0.69 13.96
CA ILE A 347 -0.14 -1.16 14.71
C ILE A 347 -1.28 -0.17 14.58
N LYS A 348 -1.01 1.13 14.78
CA LYS A 348 -2.03 2.18 14.69
C LYS A 348 -2.64 2.25 13.29
N LYS A 349 -1.82 2.23 12.23
CA LYS A 349 -2.30 2.22 10.84
C LYS A 349 -3.13 0.96 10.53
N GLN A 350 -2.70 -0.20 11.02
CA GLN A 350 -3.46 -1.45 10.86
C GLN A 350 -4.82 -1.37 11.55
N GLN A 351 -4.90 -0.79 12.75
CA GLN A 351 -6.16 -0.55 13.45
C GLN A 351 -7.07 0.42 12.68
N GLU A 352 -6.53 1.52 12.16
CA GLU A 352 -7.29 2.47 11.33
C GLU A 352 -7.84 1.78 10.06
N LYS A 353 -7.04 0.95 9.40
CA LYS A 353 -7.45 0.17 8.23
C LYS A 353 -8.50 -0.89 8.55
N LEU A 354 -8.41 -1.54 9.71
CA LEU A 354 -9.43 -2.48 10.18
C LEU A 354 -10.78 -1.79 10.39
N VAL A 355 -10.80 -0.61 11.01
CA VAL A 355 -12.02 0.17 11.20
C VAL A 355 -12.64 0.59 9.87
N GLU A 356 -11.81 0.99 8.89
CA GLU A 356 -12.30 1.32 7.55
C GLU A 356 -12.89 0.10 6.83
N LEU A 357 -12.24 -1.05 6.92
CA LEU A 357 -12.74 -2.31 6.36
C LEU A 357 -14.03 -2.77 7.02
N GLU A 358 -14.13 -2.68 8.35
CA GLU A 358 -15.36 -2.97 9.10
C GLU A 358 -16.51 -2.07 8.61
N HIS A 359 -16.25 -0.78 8.43
CA HIS A 359 -17.25 0.14 7.89
C HIS A 359 -17.69 -0.24 6.47
N GLN A 360 -16.75 -0.60 5.59
CA GLN A 360 -17.07 -1.06 4.24
C GLN A 360 -17.89 -2.35 4.22
N VAL A 361 -17.59 -3.29 5.12
CA VAL A 361 -18.35 -4.53 5.29
C VAL A 361 -19.77 -4.21 5.73
N THR A 362 -19.96 -3.39 6.77
CA THR A 362 -21.30 -2.99 7.24
C THR A 362 -22.11 -2.28 6.15
N CYS A 363 -21.49 -1.38 5.38
CA CYS A 363 -22.17 -0.75 4.25
C CYS A 363 -22.56 -1.75 3.14
N SER A 364 -21.74 -2.78 2.92
CA SER A 364 -22.01 -3.82 1.95
C SER A 364 -23.13 -4.76 2.42
N GLU A 365 -23.16 -5.10 3.71
CA GLU A 365 -24.24 -5.86 4.35
C GLU A 365 -25.59 -5.14 4.23
N HIS A 366 -25.64 -3.85 4.54
CA HIS A 366 -26.87 -3.07 4.41
C HIS A 366 -27.38 -3.03 2.95
N LYS A 367 -26.48 -2.91 1.96
CA LYS A 367 -26.87 -3.00 0.54
C LYS A 367 -27.39 -4.39 0.17
N LEU A 368 -26.80 -5.45 0.73
CA LEU A 368 -27.25 -6.81 0.50
C LEU A 368 -28.64 -7.06 1.10
N GLU A 369 -28.91 -6.53 2.29
CA GLU A 369 -30.24 -6.56 2.91
C GLU A 369 -31.29 -5.83 2.06
N GLU A 370 -30.97 -4.62 1.59
CA GLU A 370 -31.86 -3.85 0.72
C GLU A 370 -32.18 -4.59 -0.59
N ASN A 371 -31.16 -5.21 -1.20
CA ASN A 371 -31.34 -6.02 -2.41
C ASN A 371 -32.16 -7.28 -2.13
N THR A 372 -31.96 -7.91 -0.97
CA THR A 372 -32.74 -9.08 -0.55
C THR A 372 -34.21 -8.71 -0.36
N LEU A 373 -34.49 -7.55 0.24
CA LEU A 373 -35.86 -7.04 0.39
C LEU A 373 -36.51 -6.78 -0.98
N LYS A 374 -35.80 -6.12 -1.89
CA LYS A 374 -36.26 -5.91 -3.27
C LYS A 374 -36.56 -7.22 -3.99
N LEU A 375 -35.69 -8.22 -3.85
CA LEU A 375 -35.88 -9.54 -4.44
C LEU A 375 -37.15 -10.20 -3.89
N ASN A 376 -37.39 -10.14 -2.58
CA ASN A 376 -38.58 -10.70 -1.95
C ASN A 376 -39.87 -10.00 -2.42
N ILE A 377 -39.84 -8.68 -2.61
CA ILE A 377 -40.98 -7.93 -3.18
C ILE A 377 -41.26 -8.41 -4.61
N MET A 378 -40.24 -8.47 -5.47
CA MET A 378 -40.40 -8.95 -6.85
C MET A 378 -40.90 -10.40 -6.91
N LEU A 379 -40.43 -11.26 -6.01
CA LEU A 379 -40.90 -12.65 -5.91
C LEU A 379 -42.40 -12.70 -5.56
N GLY A 380 -42.84 -11.86 -4.61
CA GLY A 380 -44.26 -11.73 -4.27
C GLY A 380 -45.11 -11.23 -5.43
N GLU A 381 -44.63 -10.23 -6.18
CA GLU A 381 -45.30 -9.72 -7.39
C GLU A 381 -45.42 -10.79 -8.48
N LEU A 382 -44.37 -11.59 -8.70
CA LEU A 382 -44.39 -12.71 -9.64
C LEU A 382 -45.42 -13.77 -9.25
N MET A 383 -45.52 -14.13 -7.97
CA MET A 383 -46.55 -15.07 -7.50
C MET A 383 -47.96 -14.53 -7.75
N MET A 384 -48.21 -13.24 -7.50
CA MET A 384 -49.50 -12.62 -7.79
C MET A 384 -49.85 -12.60 -9.28
N LEU A 385 -48.85 -12.38 -10.15
CA LEU A 385 -49.03 -12.43 -11.59
C LEU A 385 -49.34 -13.86 -12.06
N GLU A 386 -48.67 -14.86 -11.51
CA GLU A 386 -48.92 -16.27 -11.81
C GLU A 386 -50.35 -16.69 -11.43
N ASP A 387 -50.82 -16.27 -10.27
CA ASP A 387 -52.21 -16.54 -9.85
C ASP A 387 -53.23 -15.86 -10.77
N LYS A 388 -52.98 -14.60 -11.17
CA LYS A 388 -53.84 -13.90 -12.16
C LYS A 388 -53.83 -14.59 -13.52
N GLN A 389 -52.68 -15.08 -13.96
CA GLN A 389 -52.57 -15.83 -15.21
C GLN A 389 -53.37 -17.12 -15.13
N ARG A 390 -53.26 -17.89 -14.03
CA ARG A 390 -54.06 -19.09 -13.80
C ARG A 390 -55.57 -18.80 -13.83
N GLU A 391 -56.00 -17.67 -13.26
CA GLU A 391 -57.42 -17.31 -13.27
C GLU A 391 -57.89 -16.93 -14.68
N ALA A 392 -57.11 -16.14 -15.42
CA ALA A 392 -57.40 -15.80 -16.81
C ALA A 392 -57.44 -17.06 -17.72
N GLU A 393 -56.56 -18.04 -17.48
CA GLU A 393 -56.57 -19.32 -18.20
C GLU A 393 -57.86 -20.10 -17.94
N LYS A 394 -58.37 -20.14 -16.69
CA LYS A 394 -59.66 -20.76 -16.38
C LYS A 394 -60.81 -20.05 -17.10
N GLU A 395 -60.85 -18.71 -17.05
CA GLU A 395 -61.88 -17.93 -17.75
C GLU A 395 -61.85 -18.17 -19.26
N HIS A 396 -60.66 -18.22 -19.86
CA HIS A 396 -60.49 -18.52 -21.28
C HIS A 396 -61.03 -19.91 -21.64
N VAL A 397 -60.79 -20.92 -20.80
CA VAL A 397 -61.36 -22.28 -21.00
C VAL A 397 -62.89 -22.24 -20.97
N VAL A 398 -63.49 -21.54 -20.01
CA VAL A 398 -64.95 -21.41 -19.91
C VAL A 398 -65.54 -20.73 -21.15
N LEU A 399 -64.97 -19.60 -21.56
CA LEU A 399 -65.40 -18.87 -22.76
C LEU A 399 -65.23 -19.69 -24.04
N SER A 400 -64.13 -20.43 -24.16
CA SER A 400 -63.88 -21.32 -25.30
C SER A 400 -64.97 -22.40 -25.40
N ASN A 401 -65.36 -22.99 -24.27
CA ASN A 401 -66.44 -23.99 -24.25
C ASN A 401 -67.78 -23.38 -24.67
N GLN A 402 -68.13 -22.18 -24.16
CA GLN A 402 -69.35 -21.47 -24.57
C GLN A 402 -69.37 -21.15 -26.07
N VAL A 403 -68.24 -20.71 -26.63
CA VAL A 403 -68.13 -20.47 -28.08
C VAL A 403 -68.34 -21.76 -28.87
N GLN A 404 -67.84 -22.89 -28.37
CA GLN A 404 -68.03 -24.19 -29.02
C GLN A 404 -69.49 -24.66 -28.97
N GLU A 405 -70.17 -24.48 -27.84
CA GLU A 405 -71.61 -24.76 -27.68
C GLU A 405 -72.45 -23.89 -28.63
N LEU A 406 -72.21 -22.58 -28.65
CA LEU A 406 -72.91 -21.65 -29.55
C LEU A 406 -72.67 -21.98 -31.04
N ARG A 407 -71.47 -22.44 -31.40
CA ARG A 407 -71.18 -22.93 -32.75
C ARG A 407 -71.99 -24.19 -33.09
N ALA A 408 -72.10 -25.13 -32.16
CA ALA A 408 -72.90 -26.34 -32.34
C ALA A 408 -74.40 -26.03 -32.47
N GLU A 409 -74.91 -25.10 -31.65
CA GLU A 409 -76.30 -24.64 -31.71
C GLU A 409 -76.61 -23.95 -33.04
N LYS A 410 -75.73 -23.02 -33.48
CA LYS A 410 -75.83 -22.38 -34.80
C LYS A 410 -75.88 -23.41 -35.92
N GLN A 411 -75.06 -24.45 -35.86
CA GLN A 411 -75.02 -25.49 -36.88
C GLN A 411 -76.30 -26.34 -36.89
N THR A 412 -76.85 -26.64 -35.72
CA THR A 412 -78.15 -27.31 -35.58
C THR A 412 -79.28 -26.47 -36.20
N LEU A 413 -79.37 -25.19 -35.84
CA LEU A 413 -80.37 -24.27 -36.39
C LEU A 413 -80.28 -24.13 -37.91
N LEU A 414 -79.07 -24.06 -38.46
CA LEU A 414 -78.85 -24.05 -39.91
C LEU A 414 -79.35 -25.33 -40.58
N MET A 415 -79.21 -26.48 -39.94
CA MET A 415 -79.73 -27.74 -40.45
C MET A 415 -81.26 -27.76 -40.43
N THR A 416 -81.88 -27.32 -39.34
CA THR A 416 -83.35 -27.23 -39.22
C THR A 416 -83.95 -26.28 -40.26
N LEU A 417 -83.28 -25.15 -40.52
CA LEU A 417 -83.72 -24.19 -41.54
C LEU A 417 -83.67 -24.80 -42.94
N ARG A 418 -82.61 -25.56 -43.26
CA ARG A 418 -82.50 -26.26 -44.55
C ARG A 418 -83.60 -27.30 -44.72
N THR A 419 -83.83 -28.16 -43.72
CA THR A 419 -84.88 -29.18 -43.81
C THR A 419 -86.27 -28.57 -43.96
N PHE A 420 -86.56 -27.48 -43.24
CA PHE A 420 -87.82 -26.75 -43.41
C PHE A 420 -87.97 -26.18 -44.82
N ASN A 421 -86.91 -25.60 -45.38
CA ASN A 421 -86.93 -25.02 -46.71
C ASN A 421 -87.15 -26.11 -47.79
N ASP A 422 -86.49 -27.26 -47.66
CA ASP A 422 -86.66 -28.39 -48.56
C ASP A 422 -88.08 -28.97 -48.50
N GLU A 423 -88.65 -29.11 -47.30
CA GLU A 423 -90.02 -29.57 -47.10
C GLU A 423 -91.04 -28.60 -47.73
N LEU A 424 -90.83 -27.30 -47.54
CA LEU A 424 -91.67 -26.26 -48.12
C LEU A 424 -91.60 -26.26 -49.65
N LEU A 425 -90.40 -26.34 -50.22
CA LEU A 425 -90.19 -26.41 -51.67
C LEU A 425 -90.86 -27.65 -52.28
N SER A 426 -90.77 -28.80 -51.60
CA SER A 426 -91.43 -30.04 -52.02
C SER A 426 -92.96 -29.89 -52.07
N LYS A 427 -93.56 -29.32 -51.01
CA LYS A 427 -95.00 -29.06 -50.94
C LYS A 427 -95.46 -28.07 -52.01
N LEU A 428 -94.69 -27.00 -52.25
CA LEU A 428 -94.97 -26.05 -53.32
C LEU A 428 -94.88 -26.67 -54.71
N ALA A 429 -93.85 -27.48 -54.97
CA ALA A 429 -93.69 -28.18 -56.25
C ALA A 429 -94.87 -29.13 -56.52
N ALA A 430 -95.28 -29.90 -55.50
CA ALA A 430 -96.42 -30.81 -55.58
C ALA A 430 -97.75 -30.05 -55.82
N PHE A 431 -97.94 -28.92 -55.13
CA PHE A 431 -99.09 -28.04 -55.36
C PHE A 431 -99.13 -27.54 -56.82
N CYS A 432 -98.04 -26.93 -57.29
CA CYS A 432 -97.96 -26.36 -58.65
C CYS A 432 -98.14 -27.44 -59.73
N ASN A 433 -97.55 -28.62 -59.55
CA ASN A 433 -97.65 -29.71 -60.52
C ASN A 433 -99.08 -30.24 -60.61
N ASN A 434 -99.73 -30.53 -59.48
CA ASN A 434 -101.12 -31.02 -59.48
C ASN A 434 -102.09 -29.96 -60.00
N PHE A 435 -101.86 -28.68 -59.67
CA PHE A 435 -102.66 -27.59 -60.20
C PHE A 435 -102.53 -27.52 -61.72
N PHE A 436 -101.30 -27.50 -62.26
CA PHE A 436 -101.05 -27.47 -63.69
C PHE A 436 -101.64 -28.69 -64.41
N MET A 437 -101.48 -29.89 -63.85
CA MET A 437 -102.05 -31.12 -64.41
C MET A 437 -103.57 -31.09 -64.42
N SER A 438 -104.22 -30.49 -63.42
CA SER A 438 -105.68 -30.29 -63.41
C SER A 438 -106.14 -29.42 -64.58
N VAL A 439 -105.47 -28.29 -64.82
CA VAL A 439 -105.75 -27.40 -65.96
C VAL A 439 -105.53 -28.12 -67.29
N HIS A 440 -104.34 -28.69 -67.48
CA HIS A 440 -103.96 -29.32 -68.74
C HIS A 440 -104.85 -30.52 -69.11
N THR A 441 -105.22 -31.36 -68.13
CA THR A 441 -106.12 -32.50 -68.38
C THR A 441 -107.58 -32.08 -68.58
N SER A 442 -108.00 -30.95 -68.02
CA SER A 442 -109.30 -30.34 -68.31
C SER A 442 -109.37 -29.86 -69.76
N ASP A 443 -108.32 -29.17 -70.24
CA ASP A 443 -108.23 -28.68 -71.62
C ASP A 443 -108.24 -29.81 -72.66
N LEU A 444 -107.66 -30.97 -72.32
CA LEU A 444 -107.67 -32.19 -73.15
C LEU A 444 -109.00 -32.97 -73.11
N GLY A 445 -110.00 -32.51 -72.33
CA GLY A 445 -111.32 -33.13 -72.26
C GLY A 445 -111.47 -34.30 -71.28
N TYR A 446 -110.46 -34.59 -70.46
CA TYR A 446 -110.46 -35.70 -69.49
C TYR A 446 -110.97 -35.27 -68.10
N GLN A 447 -112.26 -34.96 -68.00
CA GLN A 447 -112.90 -34.35 -66.81
C GLN A 447 -112.68 -35.12 -65.48
N ASP A 448 -112.74 -36.45 -65.49
CA ASP A 448 -112.53 -37.24 -64.27
C ASP A 448 -111.08 -37.19 -63.75
N LYS A 449 -110.09 -37.07 -64.65
CA LYS A 449 -108.68 -36.90 -64.27
C LYS A 449 -108.41 -35.49 -63.74
N ALA A 450 -108.99 -34.47 -64.38
CA ALA A 450 -108.87 -33.09 -63.95
C ALA A 450 -109.40 -32.87 -62.52
N ARG A 451 -110.53 -33.51 -62.18
CA ARG A 451 -111.12 -33.46 -60.84
C ARG A 451 -110.23 -34.10 -59.77
N ARG A 452 -109.62 -35.25 -60.06
CA ARG A 452 -108.68 -35.90 -59.13
C ARG A 452 -107.44 -35.05 -58.86
N PHE A 453 -106.86 -34.44 -59.89
CA PHE A 453 -105.73 -33.51 -59.70
C PHE A 453 -106.13 -32.25 -58.92
N LEU A 454 -107.36 -31.75 -59.11
CA LEU A 454 -107.88 -30.62 -58.34
C LEU A 454 -108.08 -30.96 -56.86
N GLU A 455 -108.65 -32.13 -56.55
CA GLU A 455 -108.81 -32.61 -55.17
C GLU A 455 -107.46 -32.80 -54.48
N GLN A 456 -106.46 -33.35 -55.18
CA GLN A 456 -105.09 -33.46 -54.67
C GLN A 456 -104.45 -32.07 -54.45
N THR A 457 -104.71 -31.11 -55.33
CA THR A 457 -104.25 -29.72 -55.19
C THR A 457 -104.85 -29.06 -53.95
N ILE A 458 -106.15 -29.25 -53.71
CA ILE A 458 -106.85 -28.72 -52.53
C ILE A 458 -106.33 -29.34 -51.23
N ASN A 459 -105.99 -30.63 -51.22
CA ASN A 459 -105.40 -31.27 -50.05
C ASN A 459 -104.02 -30.67 -49.71
N ILE A 460 -103.14 -30.55 -50.72
CA ILE A 460 -101.78 -29.98 -50.52
C ILE A 460 -101.84 -28.49 -50.14
N LEU A 461 -102.87 -27.78 -50.60
CA LEU A 461 -103.10 -26.38 -50.27
C LEU A 461 -103.24 -26.13 -48.77
N TRP A 462 -103.86 -27.06 -48.03
CA TRP A 462 -104.02 -26.92 -46.58
C TRP A 462 -102.70 -27.09 -45.82
N ASP A 463 -101.74 -27.79 -46.42
CA ASP A 463 -100.41 -28.07 -45.87
C ASP A 463 -99.37 -26.97 -46.16
N LEU A 464 -99.73 -25.94 -46.95
CA LEU A 464 -98.87 -24.78 -47.21
C LEU A 464 -98.93 -23.76 -46.05
N PRO A 465 -97.82 -23.07 -45.75
CA PRO A 465 -97.80 -21.96 -44.80
C PRO A 465 -98.79 -20.86 -45.20
N GLU A 466 -99.37 -20.19 -44.21
CA GLU A 466 -100.46 -19.19 -44.37
C GLU A 466 -100.28 -18.24 -45.57
N PRO A 467 -99.13 -17.57 -45.77
CA PRO A 467 -98.98 -16.60 -46.84
C PRO A 467 -99.06 -17.24 -48.24
N LEU A 468 -98.57 -18.47 -48.37
CA LEU A 468 -98.57 -19.23 -49.62
C LEU A 468 -99.94 -19.87 -49.86
N ARG A 469 -100.56 -20.37 -48.79
CA ARG A 469 -101.92 -20.92 -48.83
C ARG A 469 -102.96 -19.91 -49.30
N ILE A 470 -102.86 -18.65 -48.84
CA ILE A 470 -103.76 -17.57 -49.29
C ILE A 470 -103.65 -17.38 -50.81
N LYS A 471 -102.43 -17.31 -51.36
CA LYS A 471 -102.21 -17.17 -52.81
C LYS A 471 -102.67 -18.40 -53.59
N ALA A 472 -102.38 -19.60 -53.07
CA ALA A 472 -102.80 -20.88 -53.64
C ALA A 472 -104.33 -21.00 -53.72
N LYS A 473 -105.08 -20.53 -52.71
CA LYS A 473 -106.55 -20.50 -52.71
C LYS A 473 -107.11 -19.67 -53.85
N ALA A 474 -106.56 -18.48 -54.09
CA ALA A 474 -107.01 -17.61 -55.18
C ALA A 474 -106.87 -18.28 -56.56
N LEU A 475 -105.78 -19.01 -56.78
CA LEU A 475 -105.54 -19.76 -58.02
C LEU A 475 -106.57 -20.88 -58.26
N VAL A 476 -106.88 -21.67 -57.23
CA VAL A 476 -107.86 -22.77 -57.31
C VAL A 476 -109.29 -22.24 -57.54
N SER A 477 -109.63 -21.09 -56.92
CA SER A 477 -110.94 -20.45 -57.10
C SER A 477 -111.18 -19.95 -58.53
N HIS A 478 -110.14 -19.47 -59.22
CA HIS A 478 -110.27 -18.96 -60.60
C HIS A 478 -110.65 -20.05 -61.62
N LEU A 479 -110.12 -21.27 -61.49
CA LEU A 479 -110.48 -22.41 -62.37
C LEU A 479 -111.90 -22.91 -62.17
N SER A 480 -112.42 -22.79 -60.95
CA SER A 480 -113.76 -23.25 -60.59
C SER A 480 -114.87 -22.39 -61.23
N LEU A 481 -114.55 -21.16 -61.67
CA LEU A 481 -115.48 -20.21 -62.27
C LEU A 481 -115.62 -20.33 -63.79
N GLN A 482 -114.62 -20.88 -64.50
CA GLN A 482 -114.65 -20.96 -65.97
C GLN A 482 -115.54 -22.10 -66.52
N SER A 483 -116.02 -23.05 -65.70
CA SER A 483 -116.81 -24.20 -66.17
C SER A 483 -118.33 -23.96 -66.29
N ARG A 484 -118.84 -22.77 -65.94
CA ARG A 484 -120.30 -22.53 -65.78
C ARG A 484 -121.01 -21.75 -66.89
N ASP A 485 -120.32 -21.12 -67.84
CA ASP A 485 -120.97 -20.36 -68.93
C ASP A 485 -120.71 -20.98 -70.30
N GLY A 486 -121.71 -21.65 -70.86
CA GLY A 486 -121.60 -22.21 -72.22
C GLY A 486 -122.78 -23.03 -72.71
N ARG A 487 -124.03 -22.57 -72.56
CA ARG A 487 -125.18 -23.07 -73.35
C ARG A 487 -126.21 -21.97 -73.71
N HIS A 488 -126.40 -21.80 -75.03
CA HIS A 488 -127.44 -21.07 -75.80
C HIS A 488 -127.37 -19.53 -75.80
N GLU A 489 -127.42 -18.79 -76.93
CA GLU A 489 -128.19 -18.94 -78.19
C GLU A 489 -127.46 -18.44 -79.46
N ARG A 490 -127.95 -18.91 -80.62
CA ARG A 490 -127.60 -18.49 -81.99
C ARG A 490 -128.41 -17.26 -82.43
N SER A 491 -127.77 -16.41 -83.24
CA SER A 491 -128.33 -15.70 -84.42
C SER A 491 -129.50 -14.71 -84.20
N GLN A 492 -129.25 -13.42 -84.50
CA GLN A 492 -130.00 -12.68 -85.52
C GLN A 492 -129.34 -11.33 -85.89
N GLN A 493 -129.21 -11.15 -87.21
CA GLN A 493 -129.51 -9.95 -88.00
C GLN A 493 -128.63 -8.68 -87.94
N ASN A 494 -127.93 -8.48 -89.07
CA ASN A 494 -128.11 -7.35 -90.02
C ASN A 494 -127.94 -5.91 -89.52
N THR A 495 -126.86 -5.27 -90.01
CA THR A 495 -126.83 -4.20 -91.05
C THR A 495 -125.80 -3.09 -90.79
N ASN A 496 -125.01 -2.90 -91.85
CA ASN A 496 -124.48 -1.65 -92.40
C ASN A 496 -123.17 -0.99 -91.91
N GLU A 497 -122.25 -0.95 -92.90
CA GLU A 497 -121.40 0.17 -93.35
C GLU A 497 -120.24 0.57 -92.40
N ARG A 498 -118.95 0.51 -92.78
CA ARG A 498 -118.23 0.48 -94.07
C ARG A 498 -116.94 -0.34 -93.94
#